data_AF-A0AAU6S329-F1
#
_entry.id   AF-A0AAU6S329-F1
#
_cell.length_a   1.000
_cell.length_b   1.000
_cell.length_c   1.000
_cell.angle_alpha   90.00
_cell.angle_beta   90.00
_cell.angle_gamma   90.00
#
_symmetry.space_group_name_H-M   'P 1'
#
loop_
_entity.id
_entity.type
_entity.pdbx_description
1 polymer ?
#
loop_
_entity_poly.entity_id
_entity_poly.type
_entity_poly.pdbx_seq_one_letter_code
_entity_poly.pdbx_strand_id
1 'polypeptide(L)'
;MSNIEYWKKGDSKVLSVDGINGYPVIREMSENQKKEIDNHSLDFINDQLFMHYWADDIEHNEEDPVWQNTSLYFWKAEEPFPNKALPPTFENFEKRFFVLNKTITIEVSLATPWFDQPGLGEKHVAVIDHEMIPLLDLYRANVINYVEVIETLYSKYLSDSKYGFLVDQRIVSLENSKLYLDGQDIPYHIAYSIGGIHLVKVESNTNIV
;
A
#
# COMPACT_ATOMS: atom_id res chain seq x y z
N MET A 1 -33.13 2.76 -2.83
CA MET A 1 -32.97 2.29 -4.23
C MET A 1 -31.61 2.82 -4.69
N SER A 2 -30.61 1.96 -4.77
CA SER A 2 -29.29 2.33 -5.29
C SER A 2 -29.41 2.53 -6.80
N ASN A 3 -29.14 3.74 -7.29
CA ASN A 3 -28.96 3.97 -8.71
C ASN A 3 -27.70 3.23 -9.13
N ILE A 4 -27.87 2.10 -9.79
CA ILE A 4 -26.78 1.42 -10.48
C ILE A 4 -26.51 2.25 -11.73
N GLU A 5 -25.41 2.99 -11.71
CA GLU A 5 -24.92 3.75 -12.86
C GLU A 5 -24.29 2.74 -13.85
N TYR A 6 -24.92 2.57 -15.01
CA TYR A 6 -24.41 1.71 -16.08
C TYR A 6 -23.47 2.53 -16.96
N TRP A 7 -22.17 2.28 -16.84
CA TRP A 7 -21.14 2.94 -17.63
C TRP A 7 -21.08 2.35 -19.05
N LYS A 8 -21.03 3.22 -20.06
CA LYS A 8 -20.92 2.82 -21.47
C LYS A 8 -19.48 2.91 -21.94
N LYS A 9 -19.13 2.05 -22.91
CA LYS A 9 -17.87 2.16 -23.67
C LYS A 9 -17.76 3.56 -24.29
N GLY A 10 -16.78 4.35 -23.86
CA GLY A 10 -16.57 5.75 -24.30
C GLY A 10 -16.96 6.82 -23.28
N ASP A 11 -17.52 6.46 -22.12
CA ASP A 11 -17.64 7.41 -21.00
C ASP A 11 -16.23 7.76 -20.50
N SER A 12 -15.96 9.04 -20.25
CA SER A 12 -14.65 9.56 -19.81
C SER A 12 -14.13 8.98 -18.49
N LYS A 13 -14.96 8.17 -17.83
CA LYS A 13 -14.70 7.49 -16.55
C LYS A 13 -14.35 6.02 -16.70
N VAL A 14 -14.33 5.46 -17.93
CA VAL A 14 -13.98 4.06 -18.17
C VAL A 14 -12.95 3.97 -19.29
N LEU A 15 -11.80 3.38 -18.98
CA LEU A 15 -10.74 3.10 -19.94
C LEU A 15 -10.82 1.66 -20.42
N SER A 16 -10.60 1.41 -21.71
CA SER A 16 -10.52 0.06 -22.27
C SER A 16 -9.24 -0.06 -23.08
N VAL A 17 -8.40 -1.02 -22.72
CA VAL A 17 -7.10 -1.26 -23.37
C VAL A 17 -7.25 -2.26 -24.52
N ASP A 18 -8.05 -3.31 -24.31
CA ASP A 18 -8.29 -4.40 -25.25
C ASP A 18 -9.60 -4.27 -26.05
N GLY A 19 -10.41 -3.23 -25.76
CA GLY A 19 -11.72 -3.01 -26.35
C GLY A 19 -12.84 -3.89 -25.78
N ILE A 20 -12.54 -4.75 -24.81
CA ILE A 20 -13.43 -5.74 -24.20
C ILE A 20 -13.66 -5.38 -22.72
N ASN A 21 -12.59 -5.21 -21.96
CA ASN A 21 -12.63 -4.87 -20.54
C ASN A 21 -12.63 -3.36 -20.33
N GLY A 22 -13.35 -2.91 -19.29
CA GLY A 22 -13.45 -1.51 -18.90
C GLY A 22 -12.96 -1.32 -17.47
N TYR A 23 -12.07 -0.35 -17.26
CA TYR A 23 -11.49 -0.01 -15.97
C TYR A 23 -11.91 1.39 -15.54
N PRO A 24 -12.36 1.58 -14.30
CA PRO A 24 -12.74 2.90 -13.82
C PRO A 24 -11.51 3.81 -13.76
N VAL A 25 -11.62 5.00 -14.33
CA VAL A 25 -10.66 6.09 -14.14
C VAL A 25 -10.96 6.73 -12.79
N ILE A 26 -10.06 6.53 -11.82
CA ILE A 26 -10.19 7.06 -10.47
C ILE A 26 -9.37 8.34 -10.25
N ARG A 27 -8.45 8.65 -11.17
CA ARG A 27 -7.65 9.89 -11.16
C ARG A 27 -7.67 10.55 -12.54
N GLU A 28 -8.36 11.67 -12.64
CA GLU A 28 -8.31 12.52 -13.83
C GLU A 28 -6.98 13.28 -13.88
N MET A 29 -6.45 13.46 -15.10
CA MET A 29 -5.17 14.12 -15.34
C MET A 29 -5.21 14.98 -16.58
N SER A 30 -4.53 16.12 -16.50
CA SER A 30 -4.22 16.95 -17.66
C SER A 30 -3.24 16.25 -18.62
N GLU A 31 -3.24 16.66 -19.88
CA GLU A 31 -2.28 16.14 -20.87
C GLU A 31 -0.81 16.36 -20.48
N ASN A 32 -0.52 17.43 -19.73
CA ASN A 32 0.83 17.67 -19.22
C ASN A 32 1.21 16.65 -18.15
N GLN A 33 0.31 16.38 -17.19
CA GLN A 33 0.55 15.36 -16.15
C GLN A 33 0.77 13.97 -16.75
N LYS A 34 -0.02 13.58 -17.76
CA LYS A 34 0.16 12.30 -18.46
C LYS A 34 1.57 12.17 -19.03
N LYS A 35 2.03 13.22 -19.73
CA LYS A 35 3.40 13.26 -20.30
C LYS A 35 4.48 13.24 -19.23
N GLU A 36 4.28 13.95 -18.12
CA GLU A 36 5.27 13.99 -17.03
C GLU A 36 5.40 12.63 -16.35
N ILE A 37 4.28 11.92 -16.12
CA ILE A 37 4.30 10.56 -15.58
C ILE A 37 5.00 9.62 -16.57
N ASP A 38 4.62 9.59 -17.84
CA ASP A 38 5.23 8.65 -18.79
C ASP A 38 6.73 8.86 -19.03
N ASN A 39 7.26 10.05 -18.71
CA ASN A 39 8.68 10.40 -18.85
C ASN A 39 9.40 10.53 -17.50
N HIS A 40 8.82 10.02 -16.41
CA HIS A 40 9.42 10.12 -15.08
C HIS A 40 10.76 9.36 -14.98
N SER A 41 11.53 9.66 -13.94
CA SER A 41 12.76 8.93 -13.59
C SER A 41 12.66 8.16 -12.27
N LEU A 42 11.46 8.14 -11.67
CA LEU A 42 11.20 7.43 -10.43
C LEU A 42 11.32 5.92 -10.57
N ASP A 43 11.77 5.28 -9.49
CA ASP A 43 11.81 3.82 -9.37
C ASP A 43 10.41 3.25 -9.09
N PHE A 44 10.22 1.99 -9.49
CA PHE A 44 9.05 1.21 -9.12
C PHE A 44 9.32 0.38 -7.87
N ILE A 45 8.39 0.43 -6.93
CA ILE A 45 8.35 -0.43 -5.75
C ILE A 45 7.32 -1.52 -6.05
N ASN A 46 7.80 -2.74 -6.27
CA ASN A 46 6.97 -3.89 -6.68
C ASN A 46 6.83 -4.91 -5.54
N ASP A 47 6.55 -4.41 -4.34
CA ASP A 47 6.41 -5.21 -3.11
C ASP A 47 5.04 -5.01 -2.47
N GLN A 48 4.63 -5.97 -1.63
CA GLN A 48 3.41 -5.86 -0.84
C GLN A 48 3.48 -4.64 0.10
N LEU A 49 2.45 -3.80 0.03
CA LEU A 49 2.25 -2.73 1.00
C LEU A 49 1.62 -3.32 2.28
N PHE A 50 2.31 -3.13 3.39
CA PHE A 50 1.78 -3.46 4.71
C PHE A 50 1.36 -2.20 5.45
N MET A 51 0.52 -2.38 6.46
CA MET A 51 0.10 -1.35 7.39
C MET A 51 0.17 -1.85 8.83
N HIS A 52 0.44 -0.95 9.76
CA HIS A 52 0.19 -1.17 11.18
C HIS A 52 -0.43 0.07 11.82
N TYR A 53 -1.05 -0.15 12.97
CA TYR A 53 -1.56 0.95 13.77
C TYR A 53 -0.42 1.60 14.52
N TRP A 54 -0.43 2.93 14.57
CA TRP A 54 0.56 3.72 15.26
C TRP A 54 -0.10 4.47 16.41
N ALA A 55 0.59 4.52 17.52
CA ALA A 55 0.26 5.40 18.64
C ALA A 55 1.57 5.85 19.29
N ASP A 56 1.65 7.15 19.52
CA ASP A 56 2.79 7.75 20.20
C ASP A 56 2.79 7.33 21.67
N ASP A 57 3.99 7.22 22.25
CA ASP A 57 4.21 7.06 23.70
C ASP A 57 3.50 5.85 24.34
N ILE A 58 3.32 4.73 23.62
CA ILE A 58 2.88 3.48 24.25
C ILE A 58 4.06 2.87 25.04
N GLU A 59 3.86 2.69 26.34
CA GLU A 59 4.79 1.97 27.21
C GLU A 59 4.94 0.52 26.73
N HIS A 60 6.19 0.03 26.69
CA HIS A 60 6.45 -1.36 26.31
C HIS A 60 5.74 -2.32 27.27
N ASN A 61 4.78 -3.08 26.74
CA ASN A 61 4.07 -4.09 27.50
C ASN A 61 3.65 -5.26 26.58
N GLU A 62 4.38 -6.37 26.66
CA GLU A 62 4.11 -7.58 25.87
C GLU A 62 2.77 -8.25 26.20
N GLU A 63 2.17 -7.95 27.36
CA GLU A 63 0.86 -8.47 27.75
C GLU A 63 -0.31 -7.56 27.32
N ASP A 64 -0.02 -6.33 26.88
CA ASP A 64 -1.05 -5.37 26.45
C ASP A 64 -1.42 -5.58 24.97
N PRO A 65 -2.67 -5.96 24.66
CA PRO A 65 -3.13 -6.10 23.28
C PRO A 65 -2.99 -4.80 22.46
N VAL A 66 -3.07 -3.62 23.08
CA VAL A 66 -2.89 -2.35 22.39
C VAL A 66 -1.44 -2.19 21.94
N TRP A 67 -0.50 -2.45 22.83
CA TRP A 67 0.93 -2.44 22.49
C TRP A 67 1.25 -3.47 21.41
N GLN A 68 0.77 -4.71 21.54
CA GLN A 68 1.03 -5.75 20.54
C GLN A 68 0.52 -5.37 19.13
N ASN A 69 -0.71 -4.84 19.02
CA ASN A 69 -1.30 -4.47 17.73
C ASN A 69 -0.74 -3.19 17.11
N THR A 70 0.00 -2.40 17.89
CA THR A 70 0.66 -1.19 17.40
C THR A 70 2.15 -1.39 17.13
N SER A 71 2.79 -2.31 17.85
CA SER A 71 4.25 -2.51 17.82
C SER A 71 4.69 -3.76 17.07
N LEU A 72 3.92 -4.85 17.13
CA LEU A 72 4.32 -6.16 16.59
C LEU A 72 3.52 -6.55 15.35
N TYR A 73 2.19 -6.44 15.43
CA TYR A 73 1.32 -6.97 14.40
C TYR A 73 1.09 -5.98 13.26
N PHE A 74 1.05 -6.51 12.05
CA PHE A 74 0.75 -5.76 10.85
C PHE A 74 -0.12 -6.57 9.88
N TRP A 75 -0.64 -5.87 8.88
CA TRP A 75 -1.63 -6.37 7.95
C TRP A 75 -1.27 -5.93 6.55
N LYS A 76 -1.73 -6.64 5.53
CA LYS A 76 -1.75 -6.07 4.18
C LYS A 76 -2.57 -4.79 4.19
N ALA A 77 -2.13 -3.75 3.50
CA ALA A 77 -2.77 -2.43 3.56
C ALA A 77 -4.24 -2.45 3.12
N GLU A 78 -4.56 -3.34 2.18
CA GLU A 78 -5.90 -3.57 1.65
C GLU A 78 -6.82 -4.40 2.56
N GLU A 79 -6.30 -5.01 3.63
CA GLU A 79 -7.10 -5.85 4.55
C GLU A 79 -8.20 -5.00 5.20
N PRO A 80 -9.50 -5.31 4.98
CA PRO A 80 -10.60 -4.58 5.58
C PRO A 80 -10.56 -4.64 7.11
N PHE A 81 -10.95 -3.55 7.76
CA PHE A 81 -10.97 -3.48 9.23
C PHE A 81 -11.76 -4.62 9.91
N PRO A 82 -12.97 -5.01 9.45
CA PRO A 82 -13.73 -6.10 10.07
C PRO A 82 -12.99 -7.46 10.03
N ASN A 83 -12.09 -7.66 9.08
CA ASN A 83 -11.33 -8.90 8.99
C ASN A 83 -10.20 -8.97 10.03
N LYS A 84 -9.82 -7.82 10.62
CA LYS A 84 -8.78 -7.74 11.64
C LYS A 84 -9.30 -8.10 13.03
N ALA A 85 -10.62 -8.09 13.23
CA ALA A 85 -11.29 -8.37 14.50
C ALA A 85 -10.71 -7.58 15.68
N LEU A 86 -10.40 -6.30 15.45
CA LEU A 86 -9.83 -5.39 16.44
C LEU A 86 -10.92 -4.55 17.12
N PRO A 87 -10.68 -4.05 18.34
CA PRO A 87 -11.60 -3.13 18.99
C PRO A 87 -11.87 -1.92 18.07
N PRO A 88 -13.12 -1.43 17.96
CA PRO A 88 -13.45 -0.29 17.09
C PRO A 88 -12.61 0.98 17.34
N THR A 89 -12.03 1.13 18.53
CA THR A 89 -11.11 2.24 18.84
C THR A 89 -9.89 2.30 17.91
N PHE A 90 -9.44 1.16 17.38
CA PHE A 90 -8.32 1.10 16.44
C PHE A 90 -8.59 1.79 15.10
N GLU A 91 -9.86 1.99 14.71
CA GLU A 91 -10.16 2.75 13.49
C GLU A 91 -9.66 4.20 13.55
N ASN A 92 -9.55 4.74 14.78
CA ASN A 92 -9.11 6.10 15.06
C ASN A 92 -7.59 6.23 15.27
N PHE A 93 -6.86 5.11 15.32
CA PHE A 93 -5.41 5.16 15.44
C PHE A 93 -4.79 5.64 14.13
N GLU A 94 -3.65 6.31 14.23
CA GLU A 94 -2.83 6.61 13.06
C GLU A 94 -2.47 5.28 12.37
N LYS A 95 -2.41 5.29 11.04
CA LYS A 95 -2.01 4.12 10.25
C LYS A 95 -0.74 4.48 9.54
N ARG A 96 0.30 3.68 9.76
CA ARG A 96 1.56 3.80 9.01
C ARG A 96 1.69 2.65 8.04
N PHE A 97 2.18 2.97 6.85
CA PHE A 97 2.36 2.03 5.77
C PHE A 97 3.84 1.80 5.53
N PHE A 98 4.20 0.57 5.18
CA PHE A 98 5.60 0.23 4.93
C PHE A 98 5.72 -0.88 3.90
N VAL A 99 6.92 -0.98 3.34
CA VAL A 99 7.35 -2.08 2.48
C VAL A 99 8.57 -2.75 3.08
N LEU A 100 8.76 -4.03 2.77
CA LEU A 100 9.97 -4.76 3.15
C LEU A 100 11.13 -4.33 2.25
N ASN A 101 12.22 -3.90 2.85
CA ASN A 101 13.46 -3.57 2.15
C ASN A 101 14.44 -4.76 2.12
N LYS A 102 14.25 -5.72 3.04
CA LYS A 102 15.06 -6.94 3.17
C LYS A 102 14.16 -8.13 3.42
N THR A 103 14.61 -9.31 2.99
CA THR A 103 13.95 -10.58 3.34
C THR A 103 14.03 -10.82 4.85
N ILE A 104 12.87 -11.12 5.45
CA ILE A 104 12.72 -11.49 6.86
C ILE A 104 11.68 -12.60 6.97
N THR A 105 11.77 -13.42 8.01
CA THR A 105 10.73 -14.40 8.31
C THR A 105 9.50 -13.67 8.84
N ILE A 106 8.36 -13.94 8.19
CA ILE A 106 7.06 -13.45 8.62
C ILE A 106 6.20 -14.65 8.97
N GLU A 107 5.69 -14.66 10.20
CA GLU A 107 4.68 -15.61 10.62
C GLU A 107 3.29 -15.02 10.35
N VAL A 108 2.38 -15.87 9.87
CA VAL A 108 1.02 -15.49 9.49
C VAL A 108 0.04 -16.33 10.29
N SER A 109 -0.92 -15.66 10.91
CA SER A 109 -2.04 -16.26 11.63
C SER A 109 -3.36 -15.64 11.18
N LEU A 110 -4.47 -16.35 11.32
CA LEU A 110 -5.79 -15.79 11.04
C LEU A 110 -6.32 -15.06 12.28
N ALA A 111 -6.86 -13.87 12.09
CA ALA A 111 -7.57 -13.16 13.14
C ALA A 111 -8.80 -13.96 13.58
N THR A 112 -8.91 -14.29 14.86
CA THR A 112 -10.10 -14.95 15.42
C THR A 112 -11.29 -13.98 15.38
N PRO A 113 -12.51 -14.42 15.01
CA PRO A 113 -13.71 -13.59 15.09
C PRO A 113 -13.90 -13.02 16.50
N TRP A 114 -14.06 -11.70 16.61
CA TRP A 114 -14.20 -10.99 17.89
C TRP A 114 -14.80 -9.58 17.68
N PHE A 115 -15.24 -8.90 18.74
CA PHE A 115 -15.87 -7.56 18.69
C PHE A 115 -17.02 -7.44 17.66
N ASP A 116 -17.82 -8.49 17.50
CA ASP A 116 -18.88 -8.60 16.48
C ASP A 116 -18.38 -8.47 15.03
N GLN A 117 -17.09 -8.72 14.80
CA GLN A 117 -16.44 -8.70 13.51
C GLN A 117 -16.09 -10.11 13.03
N PRO A 118 -16.11 -10.36 11.71
CA PRO A 118 -15.89 -11.69 11.14
C PRO A 118 -14.47 -12.22 11.34
N GLY A 119 -13.46 -11.37 11.49
CA GLY A 119 -12.07 -11.82 11.55
C GLY A 119 -11.61 -12.44 10.22
N LEU A 120 -10.73 -13.45 10.31
CA LEU A 120 -10.15 -14.21 9.19
C LEU A 120 -9.15 -13.44 8.31
N GLY A 121 -8.84 -12.19 8.65
CA GLY A 121 -7.73 -11.46 8.03
C GLY A 121 -6.39 -12.07 8.42
N GLU A 122 -5.41 -11.95 7.53
CA GLU A 122 -4.05 -12.43 7.76
C GLU A 122 -3.31 -11.44 8.69
N LYS A 123 -3.10 -11.85 9.94
CA LYS A 123 -2.31 -11.14 10.94
C LYS A 123 -0.86 -11.58 10.82
N HIS A 124 0.03 -10.63 10.55
CA HIS A 124 1.44 -10.87 10.32
C HIS A 124 2.27 -10.41 11.52
N VAL A 125 3.38 -11.09 11.76
CA VAL A 125 4.43 -10.68 12.70
C VAL A 125 5.80 -11.03 12.13
N ALA A 126 6.78 -10.17 12.33
CA ALA A 126 8.15 -10.42 11.91
C ALA A 126 8.90 -11.18 13.00
N VAL A 127 9.67 -12.19 12.61
CA VAL A 127 10.40 -13.07 13.53
C VAL A 127 11.87 -13.16 13.13
N ILE A 128 12.75 -12.99 14.12
CA ILE A 128 14.20 -13.24 13.99
C ILE A 128 14.61 -14.16 15.15
N ASP A 129 15.30 -15.26 14.85
CA ASP A 129 15.75 -16.23 15.85
C ASP A 129 14.65 -16.74 16.81
N HIS A 130 13.41 -16.87 16.30
CA HIS A 130 12.20 -17.26 17.03
C HIS A 130 11.65 -16.21 18.01
N GLU A 131 12.13 -14.97 17.95
CA GLU A 131 11.60 -13.83 18.70
C GLU A 131 10.82 -12.89 17.79
N MET A 132 9.67 -12.39 18.28
CA MET A 132 8.87 -11.39 17.57
C MET A 132 9.58 -10.03 17.67
N ILE A 133 9.77 -9.38 16.52
CA ILE A 133 10.53 -8.13 16.46
C ILE A 133 9.59 -6.93 16.27
N PRO A 134 9.67 -5.90 17.13
CA PRO A 134 8.92 -4.68 16.95
C PRO A 134 9.21 -3.97 15.62
N LEU A 135 8.18 -3.43 14.99
CA LEU A 135 8.27 -2.74 13.71
C LEU A 135 9.23 -1.55 13.75
N LEU A 136 9.31 -0.85 14.88
CA LEU A 136 10.27 0.25 15.05
C LEU A 136 11.72 -0.25 15.01
N ASP A 137 12.00 -1.44 15.54
CA ASP A 137 13.34 -2.02 15.50
C ASP A 137 13.68 -2.55 14.10
N LEU A 138 12.69 -3.09 13.38
CA LEU A 138 12.85 -3.41 11.96
C LEU A 138 13.15 -2.16 11.13
N TYR A 139 12.46 -1.05 11.41
CA TYR A 139 12.72 0.23 10.75
C TYR A 139 14.12 0.74 11.06
N ARG A 140 14.53 0.72 12.34
CA ARG A 140 15.90 1.05 12.79
C ARG A 140 16.97 0.19 12.13
N ALA A 141 16.69 -1.09 11.90
CA ALA A 141 17.59 -2.02 11.22
C ALA A 141 17.54 -1.93 9.67
N ASN A 142 16.76 -0.98 9.12
CA ASN A 142 16.56 -0.81 7.68
C ASN A 142 16.03 -2.10 7.01
N VAL A 143 15.20 -2.87 7.73
CA VAL A 143 14.49 -4.05 7.22
C VAL A 143 13.18 -3.64 6.56
N ILE A 144 12.53 -2.59 7.08
CA ILE A 144 11.35 -1.96 6.47
C ILE A 144 11.63 -0.50 6.15
N ASN A 145 10.95 0.02 5.14
CA ASN A 145 10.88 1.45 4.86
C ASN A 145 9.43 1.90 5.01
N TYR A 146 9.20 2.94 5.82
CA TYR A 146 7.90 3.59 5.85
C TYR A 146 7.64 4.32 4.53
N VAL A 147 6.38 4.31 4.10
CA VAL A 147 5.93 4.96 2.88
C VAL A 147 4.70 5.80 3.14
N GLU A 148 4.67 6.97 2.53
CA GLU A 148 3.54 7.89 2.54
C GLU A 148 2.92 7.90 1.14
N VAL A 149 1.63 7.53 1.03
CA VAL A 149 0.90 7.63 -0.24
C VAL A 149 0.57 9.09 -0.53
N ILE A 150 0.98 9.58 -1.69
CA ILE A 150 0.81 10.96 -2.10
C ILE A 150 -0.41 11.07 -3.01
N GLU A 151 -1.49 11.65 -2.49
CA GLU A 151 -2.75 11.79 -3.23
C GLU A 151 -2.67 12.82 -4.38
N THR A 152 -1.91 13.90 -4.18
CA THR A 152 -1.82 15.00 -5.14
C THR A 152 -0.50 14.95 -5.90
N LEU A 153 -0.60 14.79 -7.23
CA LEU A 153 0.55 14.79 -8.12
C LEU A 153 1.05 16.22 -8.40
N TYR A 154 2.30 16.50 -8.03
CA TYR A 154 3.05 17.67 -8.47
C TYR A 154 4.28 17.24 -9.25
N SER A 155 4.59 17.96 -10.34
CA SER A 155 5.71 17.64 -11.25
C SER A 155 7.06 17.52 -10.55
N LYS A 156 7.28 18.31 -9.48
CA LYS A 156 8.51 18.25 -8.67
C LYS A 156 8.78 16.85 -8.08
N TYR A 157 7.74 16.07 -7.78
CA TYR A 157 7.88 14.74 -7.20
C TYR A 157 8.43 13.72 -8.19
N LEU A 158 8.15 13.87 -9.48
CA LEU A 158 8.52 12.92 -10.55
C LEU A 158 10.02 12.91 -10.88
N SER A 159 10.79 13.76 -10.21
CA SER A 159 12.25 13.93 -10.38
C SER A 159 13.04 13.83 -9.08
N ASP A 160 12.38 13.61 -7.93
CA ASP A 160 13.03 13.52 -6.63
C ASP A 160 13.13 12.05 -6.21
N SER A 161 14.35 11.57 -5.98
CA SER A 161 14.67 10.18 -5.56
C SER A 161 14.01 9.73 -4.26
N LYS A 162 13.43 10.64 -3.48
CA LYS A 162 12.62 10.30 -2.29
C LYS A 162 11.26 9.73 -2.65
N TYR A 163 10.85 9.84 -3.91
CA TYR A 163 9.57 9.37 -4.40
C TYR A 163 9.74 8.15 -5.30
N GLY A 164 8.69 7.35 -5.36
CA GLY A 164 8.62 6.16 -6.21
C GLY A 164 7.18 5.87 -6.62
N PHE A 165 7.01 4.93 -7.53
CA PHE A 165 5.70 4.37 -7.85
C PHE A 165 5.54 2.99 -7.22
N LEU A 166 4.66 2.90 -6.22
CA LEU A 166 4.22 1.62 -5.68
C LEU A 166 3.26 0.96 -6.66
N VAL A 167 3.53 -0.29 -7.02
CA VAL A 167 2.71 -1.08 -7.95
C VAL A 167 1.65 -1.85 -7.19
N ASP A 168 0.38 -1.68 -7.58
CA ASP A 168 -0.72 -2.54 -7.11
C ASP A 168 -0.83 -3.77 -8.03
N GLN A 169 -0.20 -4.85 -7.59
CA GLN A 169 -0.14 -6.12 -8.34
C GLN A 169 -1.49 -6.80 -8.54
N ARG A 170 -2.55 -6.34 -7.86
CA ARG A 170 -3.92 -6.85 -8.05
C ARG A 170 -4.55 -6.26 -9.31
N ILE A 171 -3.99 -5.17 -9.84
CA ILE A 171 -4.50 -4.43 -10.99
C ILE A 171 -3.55 -4.55 -12.18
N VAL A 172 -2.25 -4.34 -11.98
CA VAL A 172 -1.24 -4.37 -13.06
C VAL A 172 -0.04 -5.22 -12.66
N SER A 173 0.65 -5.82 -13.63
CA SER A 173 1.96 -6.44 -13.39
C SER A 173 3.09 -5.55 -13.90
N LEU A 174 4.29 -5.71 -13.32
CA LEU A 174 5.51 -5.02 -13.72
C LEU A 174 6.53 -6.04 -14.24
N GLU A 175 6.96 -5.90 -15.50
CA GLU A 175 8.01 -6.74 -16.10
C GLU A 175 8.95 -5.88 -16.95
N ASN A 176 10.26 -6.00 -16.73
CA ASN A 176 11.28 -5.23 -17.48
C ASN A 176 10.98 -3.72 -17.54
N SER A 177 10.58 -3.13 -16.40
CA SER A 177 10.18 -1.73 -16.28
C SER A 177 8.94 -1.33 -17.09
N LYS A 178 8.14 -2.27 -17.57
CA LYS A 178 6.87 -2.03 -18.26
C LYS A 178 5.71 -2.50 -17.41
N LEU A 179 4.59 -1.78 -17.48
CA LEU A 179 3.36 -2.14 -16.80
C LEU A 179 2.43 -2.84 -17.76
N TYR A 180 1.77 -3.89 -17.27
CA TYR A 180 0.85 -4.68 -18.05
C TYR A 180 -0.51 -4.75 -17.36
N LEU A 181 -1.57 -4.58 -18.14
CA LEU A 181 -2.95 -4.77 -17.74
C LEU A 181 -3.54 -5.87 -18.62
N ASP A 182 -3.98 -6.97 -18.01
CA ASP A 182 -4.44 -8.18 -18.72
C ASP A 182 -3.46 -8.64 -19.82
N GLY A 183 -2.16 -8.55 -19.53
CA GLY A 183 -1.07 -8.95 -20.43
C GLY A 183 -0.75 -7.94 -21.55
N GLN A 184 -1.42 -6.79 -21.59
CA GLN A 184 -1.14 -5.73 -22.56
C GLN A 184 -0.27 -4.63 -21.94
N ASP A 185 0.81 -4.25 -22.62
CA ASP A 185 1.68 -3.13 -22.25
C ASP A 185 0.86 -1.83 -22.22
N ILE A 186 0.90 -1.12 -21.08
CA ILE A 186 0.20 0.14 -20.88
C ILE A 186 1.15 1.26 -20.46
N PRO A 187 0.89 2.51 -20.90
CA PRO A 187 1.61 3.67 -20.38
C PRO A 187 1.43 3.85 -18.86
N TYR A 188 2.41 4.46 -18.20
CA TYR A 188 2.38 4.69 -16.76
C TYR A 188 1.23 5.59 -16.33
N HIS A 189 0.88 6.62 -17.11
CA HIS A 189 -0.28 7.44 -16.80
C HIS A 189 -1.60 6.65 -16.84
N ILE A 190 -1.70 5.61 -17.67
CA ILE A 190 -2.88 4.72 -17.68
C ILE A 190 -2.93 3.95 -16.38
N ALA A 191 -1.84 3.29 -16.00
CA ALA A 191 -1.75 2.56 -14.73
C ALA A 191 -2.06 3.48 -13.53
N TYR A 192 -1.53 4.71 -13.51
CA TYR A 192 -1.79 5.67 -12.43
C TYR A 192 -3.27 6.08 -12.37
N SER A 193 -3.90 6.28 -13.53
CA SER A 193 -5.31 6.73 -13.61
C SER A 193 -6.32 5.70 -13.10
N ILE A 194 -6.01 4.41 -13.24
CA ILE A 194 -6.88 3.30 -12.81
C ILE A 194 -6.49 2.74 -11.43
N GLY A 195 -5.46 3.30 -10.78
CA GLY A 195 -4.98 2.83 -9.48
C GLY A 195 -3.98 1.68 -9.53
N GLY A 196 -3.49 1.28 -10.69
CA GLY A 196 -2.45 0.25 -10.81
C GLY A 196 -1.08 0.68 -10.29
N ILE A 197 -0.81 1.99 -10.23
CA ILE A 197 0.36 2.53 -9.52
C ILE A 197 -0.03 3.72 -8.64
N HIS A 198 0.74 3.93 -7.59
CA HIS A 198 0.55 4.99 -6.60
C HIS A 198 1.86 5.76 -6.39
N LEU A 199 1.80 7.09 -6.45
CA LEU A 199 2.94 7.90 -6.07
C LEU A 199 3.12 7.78 -4.56
N VAL A 200 4.33 7.42 -4.13
CA VAL A 200 4.67 7.31 -2.72
C VAL A 200 5.95 8.09 -2.43
N LYS A 201 6.06 8.59 -1.21
CA LYS A 201 7.31 9.08 -0.64
C LYS A 201 7.87 7.98 0.26
N VAL A 202 9.13 7.62 0.04
CA VAL A 202 9.83 6.61 0.84
C VAL A 202 10.63 7.29 1.93
N GLU A 203 10.34 6.94 3.17
CA GLU A 203 11.13 7.37 4.32
C GLU A 203 12.27 6.39 4.51
N SER A 204 13.43 6.74 3.96
CA SER A 204 14.65 5.97 4.16
C SER A 204 15.30 6.35 5.49
N ASN A 205 15.68 5.34 6.25
CA ASN A 205 16.32 5.51 7.55
C ASN A 205 17.82 5.85 7.40
N THR A 206 18.12 6.99 6.76
CA THR A 206 19.50 7.42 6.52
C THR A 206 20.14 8.16 7.69
N ASN A 207 19.42 8.41 8.81
CA ASN A 207 19.93 9.22 9.92
C ASN A 207 19.36 8.86 11.31
N ILE A 208 19.53 7.62 11.77
CA ILE A 208 19.45 7.31 13.21
C ILE A 208 20.81 6.74 13.61
N VAL A 209 21.70 7.63 14.07
CA VAL A 209 22.98 7.31 14.72
C VAL A 209 22.78 7.36 16.22
#